data_AF-A0A8B9HQV4-F1
#
_entry.id   AF-A0A8B9HQV4-F1
#
_cell.length_a   1.000
_cell.length_b   1.000
_cell.length_c   1.000
_cell.angle_alpha   90.00
_cell.angle_beta   90.00
_cell.angle_gamma   90.00
#
_symmetry.space_group_name_H-M   'P 1'
#
loop_
_entity.id
_entity.type
_entity.pdbx_description
1 polymer ?
#
loop_
_entity_poly.entity_id
_entity_poly.type
_entity_poly.pdbx_seq_one_letter_code
_entity_poly.pdbx_strand_id
1 'polypeptide(L)'
;FFRLANKVQEEPLKSDFTIDLKHEVALYIWDEGKGPRLTAVPELCTLPENSPKAKDCATTVGTHSPLCGEPVPQEHIFVAVKTCKKFHSERVPVVKKTWEKQASHLEYYSDHADPSIPTIDLGALLSCYDSRESVCLGERYGYGLGQGGYSYITGGGGMVFSREAVRRLLASGCKCYSNDAPDDMVVGMCLNALQIPVTHSPLFHQARPEDYARDFLAHQTPISFHKHWNIDPIAVFNKWLSDSADSSSERPNRNHREEL
;
A
#
# COMPACT_ATOMS: atom_id res chain seq x y z
N PHE A 1 -15.36 27.29 2.80
CA PHE A 1 -16.26 26.17 3.13
C PHE A 1 -17.55 26.21 2.30
N PHE A 2 -18.62 26.94 2.66
CA PHE A 2 -19.92 26.91 1.93
C PHE A 2 -19.86 26.78 0.39
N ARG A 3 -19.12 27.66 -0.31
CA ARG A 3 -18.98 27.57 -1.78
C ARG A 3 -18.48 26.23 -2.33
N LEU A 4 -17.58 25.54 -1.63
CA LEU A 4 -17.05 24.26 -2.07
C LEU A 4 -18.05 23.11 -1.84
N ALA A 5 -18.81 23.16 -0.75
CA ALA A 5 -19.86 22.17 -0.47
C ALA A 5 -20.95 22.19 -1.56
N ASN A 6 -21.39 23.38 -1.97
CA ASN A 6 -22.31 23.54 -3.09
C ASN A 6 -21.68 23.08 -4.42
N LYS A 7 -20.43 23.48 -4.73
CA LYS A 7 -19.76 23.05 -5.98
C LYS A 7 -19.68 21.52 -6.06
N VAL A 8 -19.40 20.81 -4.97
CA VAL A 8 -19.34 19.33 -4.94
C VAL A 8 -20.73 18.68 -5.15
N GLN A 9 -21.82 19.36 -4.81
CA GLN A 9 -23.19 18.89 -5.09
C GLN A 9 -23.64 19.18 -6.53
N GLU A 10 -23.24 20.32 -7.09
CA GLU A 10 -23.61 20.77 -8.44
C GLU A 10 -22.71 20.17 -9.54
N GLU A 11 -21.41 20.02 -9.25
CA GLU A 11 -20.36 19.48 -10.11
C GLU A 11 -19.55 18.40 -9.36
N PRO A 12 -20.09 17.17 -9.19
CA PRO A 12 -19.36 16.07 -8.56
C PRO A 12 -18.09 15.67 -9.33
N LEU A 13 -17.16 15.03 -8.63
CA LEU A 13 -15.90 14.54 -9.21
C LEU A 13 -16.16 13.63 -10.43
N LYS A 14 -15.56 13.96 -11.57
CA LYS A 14 -15.79 13.31 -12.88
C LYS A 14 -15.09 11.94 -13.05
N SER A 15 -14.58 11.35 -11.97
CA SER A 15 -13.83 10.09 -12.00
C SER A 15 -14.63 9.00 -11.29
N ASP A 16 -14.89 7.90 -11.99
CA ASP A 16 -15.54 6.72 -11.40
C ASP A 16 -14.62 5.98 -10.41
N PHE A 17 -13.32 6.29 -10.42
CA PHE A 17 -12.31 5.76 -9.49
C PHE A 17 -11.60 6.88 -8.70
N THR A 18 -11.19 6.56 -7.47
CA THR A 18 -10.32 7.42 -6.64
C THR A 18 -9.07 6.66 -6.22
N ILE A 19 -7.91 7.28 -6.47
CA ILE A 19 -6.54 6.87 -6.12
C ILE A 19 -6.15 7.49 -4.78
N ASP A 20 -6.01 8.82 -4.76
CA ASP A 20 -5.74 9.61 -3.56
C ASP A 20 -6.75 10.75 -3.50
N LEU A 21 -7.70 10.62 -2.58
CA LEU A 21 -8.74 11.60 -2.34
C LEU A 21 -8.16 12.98 -1.96
N LYS A 22 -6.95 13.04 -1.37
CA LYS A 22 -6.30 14.32 -1.03
C LYS A 22 -5.82 15.03 -2.30
N HIS A 23 -5.11 14.32 -3.18
CA HIS A 23 -4.68 14.81 -4.48
C HIS A 23 -5.86 15.18 -5.39
N GLU A 24 -6.91 14.34 -5.46
CA GLU A 24 -8.09 14.59 -6.29
C GLU A 24 -8.90 15.80 -5.80
N VAL A 25 -9.11 15.95 -4.50
CA VAL A 25 -9.73 17.15 -3.92
C VAL A 25 -8.85 18.39 -4.17
N ALA A 26 -7.53 18.27 -4.09
CA ALA A 26 -6.62 19.37 -4.40
C ALA A 26 -6.71 19.81 -5.87
N LEU A 27 -6.73 18.88 -6.83
CA LEU A 27 -6.92 19.18 -8.25
C LEU A 27 -8.30 19.77 -8.55
N TYR A 28 -9.35 19.25 -7.92
CA TYR A 28 -10.72 19.75 -8.07
C TYR A 28 -10.91 21.17 -7.51
N ILE A 29 -10.23 21.51 -6.41
CA ILE A 29 -10.18 22.88 -5.88
C ILE A 29 -9.35 23.80 -6.79
N TRP A 30 -8.28 23.29 -7.41
CA TRP A 30 -7.42 24.05 -8.32
C TRP A 30 -8.08 24.33 -9.69
N ASP A 31 -8.96 23.44 -10.17
CA ASP A 31 -9.85 23.65 -11.31
C ASP A 31 -9.12 24.13 -12.59
N GLU A 32 -8.11 23.36 -13.02
CA GLU A 32 -7.21 23.67 -14.14
C GLU A 32 -6.50 25.04 -14.01
N GLY A 33 -6.35 25.55 -12.79
CA GLY A 33 -5.77 26.87 -12.50
C GLY A 33 -6.78 28.03 -12.46
N LYS A 34 -8.07 27.75 -12.66
CA LYS A 34 -9.18 28.73 -12.55
C LYS A 34 -9.68 28.87 -11.11
N GLY A 35 -9.46 27.83 -10.29
CA GLY A 35 -9.87 27.76 -8.90
C GLY A 35 -8.90 28.45 -7.93
N PRO A 36 -9.27 28.58 -6.65
CA PRO A 36 -8.39 29.15 -5.63
C PRO A 36 -7.13 28.30 -5.47
N ARG A 37 -5.96 28.94 -5.54
CA ARG A 37 -4.68 28.28 -5.23
C ARG A 37 -4.67 27.85 -3.76
N LEU A 38 -4.29 26.60 -3.51
CA LEU A 38 -4.02 26.12 -2.16
C LEU A 38 -2.82 26.89 -1.59
N THR A 39 -3.01 27.51 -0.44
CA THR A 39 -1.95 28.18 0.32
C THR A 39 -1.34 27.18 1.31
N ALA A 40 -0.03 27.01 1.28
CA ALA A 40 0.67 26.25 2.32
C ALA A 40 0.55 26.98 3.66
N VAL A 41 0.13 26.25 4.70
CA VAL A 41 0.01 26.73 6.08
C VAL A 41 1.28 26.25 6.80
N PRO A 42 2.21 27.12 7.22
CA PRO A 42 3.50 26.71 7.79
C PRO A 42 3.39 25.77 8.99
N GLU A 43 2.29 25.88 9.75
CA GLU A 43 1.99 25.09 10.93
C GLU A 43 1.50 23.67 10.58
N LEU A 44 1.01 23.43 9.35
CA LEU A 44 0.58 22.10 8.88
C LEU A 44 1.77 21.30 8.32
N CYS A 45 2.74 21.01 9.18
CA CYS A 45 4.01 20.41 8.80
C CYS A 45 3.89 18.93 8.40
N THR A 46 4.70 18.55 7.41
CA THR A 46 5.07 17.15 7.11
C THR A 46 6.46 16.85 7.70
N LEU A 47 6.61 17.05 9.00
CA LEU A 47 7.85 16.79 9.75
C LEU A 47 7.65 15.63 10.74
N PRO A 48 8.70 14.82 11.02
CA PRO A 48 8.68 13.84 12.09
C PRO A 48 8.31 14.48 13.43
N GLU A 49 7.45 13.83 14.21
CA GLU A 49 7.05 14.29 15.55
C GLU A 49 8.26 14.55 16.48
N ASN A 50 9.29 13.71 16.39
CA ASN A 50 10.54 13.84 17.15
C ASN A 50 11.50 14.94 16.62
N SER A 51 11.14 15.69 15.58
CA SER A 51 12.01 16.71 14.98
C SER A 51 12.11 17.96 15.85
N PRO A 52 13.31 18.49 16.15
CA PRO A 52 13.45 19.78 16.84
C PRO A 52 12.80 20.96 16.11
N LYS A 53 12.49 20.82 14.82
CA LYS A 53 11.77 21.79 13.97
C LYS A 53 10.24 21.63 14.02
N ALA A 54 9.72 20.58 14.66
CA ALA A 54 8.28 20.32 14.75
C ALA A 54 7.57 21.11 15.87
N LYS A 55 8.31 21.92 16.65
CA LYS A 55 7.80 22.64 17.83
C LYS A 55 6.68 23.63 17.52
N ASP A 56 6.74 24.26 16.34
CA ASP A 56 5.79 25.28 15.90
C ASP A 56 4.70 24.69 14.98
N CYS A 57 4.62 23.35 14.90
CA CYS A 57 3.73 22.63 14.00
C CYS A 57 2.45 22.15 14.70
N ALA A 58 1.30 22.47 14.11
CA ALA A 58 -0.01 21.95 14.47
C ALA A 58 -0.27 20.53 13.96
N THR A 59 0.48 20.06 12.95
CA THR A 59 0.52 18.65 12.54
C THR A 59 1.96 18.16 12.42
N THR A 60 2.17 16.89 12.77
CA THR A 60 3.41 16.15 12.60
C THR A 60 3.10 14.79 11.97
N VAL A 61 4.14 14.10 11.51
CA VAL A 61 4.01 12.71 11.05
C VAL A 61 4.66 11.80 12.08
N GLY A 62 3.89 10.85 12.62
CA GLY A 62 4.41 9.79 13.46
C GLY A 62 5.29 8.86 12.63
N THR A 63 6.59 8.76 12.97
CA THR A 63 7.53 7.83 12.32
C THR A 63 7.46 6.42 12.92
N HIS A 64 6.43 6.14 13.71
CA HIS A 64 6.18 4.84 14.29
C HIS A 64 5.23 4.06 13.37
N SER A 65 5.67 2.88 12.93
CA SER A 65 4.71 1.80 12.64
C SER A 65 3.80 1.65 13.87
N PRO A 66 2.50 1.33 13.71
CA PRO A 66 1.63 1.07 14.85
C PRO A 66 2.27 0.03 15.79
N LEU A 67 2.03 0.17 17.10
CA LEU A 67 2.55 -0.74 18.13
C LEU A 67 1.82 -2.08 18.06
N CYS A 68 2.20 -2.89 17.06
CA CYS A 68 1.63 -4.19 16.77
C CYS A 68 2.29 -5.30 17.60
N GLY A 69 1.72 -6.51 17.54
CA GLY A 69 2.26 -7.65 18.26
C GLY A 69 3.57 -8.19 17.69
N GLU A 70 4.07 -9.27 18.29
CA GLU A 70 5.15 -10.08 17.74
C GLU A 70 4.89 -10.44 16.27
N PRO A 71 5.88 -10.34 15.36
CA PRO A 71 5.72 -10.63 13.94
C PRO A 71 5.01 -11.97 13.66
N VAL A 72 4.15 -11.99 12.64
CA VAL A 72 3.45 -13.23 12.26
C VAL A 72 4.49 -14.23 11.72
N PRO A 73 4.54 -15.47 12.25
CA PRO A 73 5.48 -16.48 11.77
C PRO A 73 5.34 -16.74 10.27
N GLN A 74 6.48 -16.95 9.60
CA GLN A 74 6.59 -17.02 8.14
C GLN A 74 5.71 -18.14 7.55
N GLU A 75 5.64 -19.26 8.27
CA GLU A 75 4.84 -20.45 7.98
C GLU A 75 3.32 -20.23 8.06
N HIS A 76 2.86 -19.11 8.62
CA HIS A 76 1.45 -18.71 8.63
C HIS A 76 1.08 -17.79 7.46
N ILE A 77 2.01 -17.50 6.55
CA ILE A 77 1.85 -16.56 5.45
C ILE A 77 1.93 -17.29 4.11
N PHE A 78 0.88 -17.10 3.29
CA PHE A 78 0.84 -17.58 1.91
C PHE A 78 0.84 -16.41 0.93
N VAL A 79 1.70 -16.44 -0.08
CA VAL A 79 1.82 -15.39 -1.11
C VAL A 79 1.48 -15.95 -2.48
N ALA A 80 0.45 -15.38 -3.09
CA ALA A 80 0.02 -15.70 -4.45
C ALA A 80 0.61 -14.71 -5.46
N VAL A 81 1.51 -15.16 -6.34
CA VAL A 81 2.12 -14.29 -7.36
C VAL A 81 1.45 -14.51 -8.71
N LYS A 82 0.51 -13.63 -9.07
CA LYS A 82 -0.11 -13.63 -10.41
C LYS A 82 0.88 -13.11 -11.45
N THR A 83 1.18 -13.92 -12.47
CA THR A 83 2.05 -13.57 -13.59
C THR A 83 1.53 -14.17 -14.90
N CYS A 84 2.12 -13.83 -16.04
CA CYS A 84 1.81 -14.46 -17.33
C CYS A 84 3.09 -14.77 -18.13
N LYS A 85 2.97 -15.62 -19.14
CA LYS A 85 4.08 -16.08 -20.01
C LYS A 85 4.96 -14.94 -20.51
N LYS A 86 4.36 -13.80 -20.86
CA LYS A 86 5.07 -12.58 -21.29
C LYS A 86 6.11 -12.10 -20.26
N PHE A 87 5.83 -12.27 -18.97
CA PHE A 87 6.63 -11.74 -17.87
C PHE A 87 7.53 -12.80 -17.19
N HIS A 88 7.52 -14.06 -17.65
CA HIS A 88 8.41 -15.12 -17.17
C HIS A 88 9.90 -14.79 -17.39
N SER A 89 10.24 -14.10 -18.48
CA SER A 89 11.62 -13.66 -18.79
C SER A 89 11.98 -12.27 -18.26
N GLU A 90 10.99 -11.46 -17.86
CA GLU A 90 11.18 -10.05 -17.49
C GLU A 90 10.98 -9.77 -15.99
N ARG A 91 9.83 -10.14 -15.43
CA ARG A 91 9.43 -9.76 -14.06
C ARG A 91 9.68 -10.86 -13.05
N VAL A 92 9.42 -12.12 -13.41
CA VAL A 92 9.74 -13.27 -12.54
C VAL A 92 11.22 -13.29 -12.15
N PRO A 93 12.20 -13.03 -13.06
CA PRO A 93 13.62 -13.00 -12.68
C PRO A 93 14.02 -11.79 -11.84
N VAL A 94 13.18 -10.75 -11.74
CA VAL A 94 13.36 -9.65 -10.77
C VAL A 94 12.91 -10.11 -9.39
N VAL A 95 11.71 -10.69 -9.28
CA VAL A 95 11.17 -11.20 -8.00
C VAL A 95 12.12 -12.27 -7.41
N LYS A 96 12.55 -13.24 -8.22
CA LYS A 96 13.62 -14.23 -7.89
C LYS A 96 14.89 -13.62 -7.29
N LYS A 97 15.27 -12.42 -7.74
CA LYS A 97 16.51 -11.75 -7.30
C LYS A 97 16.29 -10.91 -6.05
N THR A 98 15.10 -10.32 -5.90
CA THR A 98 14.71 -9.48 -4.77
C THR A 98 13.98 -10.32 -3.71
N TRP A 99 12.68 -10.13 -3.57
CA TRP A 99 11.89 -10.61 -2.44
C TRP A 99 11.37 -12.05 -2.58
N GLU A 100 11.60 -12.82 -3.66
CA GLU A 100 11.16 -14.24 -3.69
C GLU A 100 11.81 -15.07 -2.56
N LYS A 101 13.02 -14.67 -2.17
CA LYS A 101 13.74 -15.12 -0.97
C LYS A 101 13.09 -14.65 0.34
N GLN A 102 11.88 -14.11 0.26
CA GLN A 102 11.01 -13.49 1.27
C GLN A 102 9.50 -13.69 0.85
N ALA A 103 8.99 -14.93 0.95
CA ALA A 103 7.59 -15.39 0.80
C ALA A 103 7.47 -16.91 1.10
N SER A 104 7.15 -17.33 2.33
CA SER A 104 7.42 -18.69 2.87
C SER A 104 6.69 -19.81 2.15
N HIS A 105 5.37 -19.75 2.17
CA HIS A 105 4.54 -20.53 1.28
C HIS A 105 4.16 -19.59 0.13
N LEU A 106 4.67 -19.86 -1.07
CA LEU A 106 4.47 -18.99 -2.23
C LEU A 106 4.17 -19.85 -3.45
N GLU A 107 3.16 -19.43 -4.22
CA GLU A 107 2.79 -20.09 -5.47
C GLU A 107 2.64 -19.07 -6.60
N TYR A 108 3.18 -19.42 -7.77
CA TYR A 108 3.13 -18.62 -8.98
C TYR A 108 1.96 -19.05 -9.86
N TYR A 109 0.90 -18.23 -9.90
CA TYR A 109 -0.28 -18.47 -10.72
C TYR A 109 -0.09 -17.85 -12.10
N SER A 110 -0.19 -18.65 -13.17
CA SER A 110 0.11 -18.19 -14.52
C SER A 110 -0.68 -18.91 -15.62
N ASP A 111 -0.81 -18.25 -16.78
CA ASP A 111 -1.40 -18.77 -18.02
C ASP A 111 -0.51 -19.81 -18.73
N HIS A 112 0.68 -20.07 -18.19
CA HIS A 112 1.66 -21.02 -18.71
C HIS A 112 2.48 -21.61 -17.56
N ALA A 113 2.73 -22.91 -17.57
CA ALA A 113 3.55 -23.57 -16.55
C ALA A 113 5.05 -23.29 -16.74
N ASP A 114 5.77 -23.08 -15.64
CA ASP A 114 7.24 -22.99 -15.58
C ASP A 114 7.72 -23.64 -14.25
N PRO A 115 8.56 -24.70 -14.27
CA PRO A 115 8.92 -25.44 -13.06
C PRO A 115 9.91 -24.79 -12.05
N SER A 116 10.29 -23.51 -12.18
CA SER A 116 11.58 -23.01 -11.65
C SER A 116 11.62 -22.05 -10.43
N ILE A 117 10.63 -21.99 -9.49
CA ILE A 117 10.32 -20.73 -8.75
C ILE A 117 9.89 -20.82 -7.20
N PRO A 118 10.78 -20.59 -6.16
CA PRO A 118 10.46 -20.41 -4.69
C PRO A 118 11.43 -19.51 -3.79
N THR A 119 11.32 -19.07 -2.49
CA THR A 119 10.36 -18.87 -1.31
C THR A 119 11.10 -18.26 -0.03
N ILE A 120 10.48 -17.51 0.95
CA ILE A 120 10.82 -17.42 2.46
C ILE A 120 9.95 -16.65 3.57
N ASP A 121 9.61 -15.32 3.61
CA ASP A 121 8.93 -14.54 4.72
C ASP A 121 8.17 -13.21 4.33
N LEU A 122 7.17 -12.74 5.12
CA LEU A 122 6.48 -11.41 5.04
C LEU A 122 6.02 -10.82 6.42
N GLY A 123 6.53 -11.32 7.56
CA GLY A 123 5.85 -11.31 8.87
C GLY A 123 5.51 -9.99 9.59
N ALA A 124 6.29 -8.91 9.41
CA ALA A 124 6.25 -7.76 10.33
C ALA A 124 4.98 -6.88 10.26
N LEU A 125 4.34 -6.74 9.09
CA LEU A 125 3.08 -6.00 8.96
C LEU A 125 1.91 -6.74 9.65
N LEU A 126 1.89 -8.06 9.52
CA LEU A 126 0.67 -8.83 9.71
C LEU A 126 0.35 -9.04 11.20
N SER A 127 1.28 -8.75 12.11
CA SER A 127 1.03 -8.77 13.56
C SER A 127 0.13 -7.63 14.04
N CYS A 128 -0.21 -6.69 13.17
CA CYS A 128 -1.23 -5.67 13.41
C CYS A 128 -2.67 -6.19 13.25
N TYR A 129 -2.86 -7.44 12.80
CA TYR A 129 -4.17 -7.96 12.36
C TYR A 129 -4.42 -9.38 12.87
N ASP A 130 -5.63 -9.66 13.37
CA ASP A 130 -6.01 -11.02 13.76
C ASP A 130 -6.39 -11.86 12.53
N SER A 131 -5.62 -12.92 12.25
CA SER A 131 -5.90 -13.88 11.17
C SER A 131 -7.24 -14.63 11.27
N ARG A 132 -7.93 -14.53 12.42
CA ARG A 132 -9.26 -15.08 12.70
C ARG A 132 -10.39 -14.13 12.33
N GLU A 133 -10.13 -12.83 12.23
CA GLU A 133 -11.10 -11.83 11.78
C GLU A 133 -11.11 -11.72 10.24
N SER A 134 -12.17 -11.15 9.68
CA SER A 134 -12.31 -10.97 8.23
C SER A 134 -11.55 -9.73 7.74
N VAL A 135 -10.23 -9.78 7.76
CA VAL A 135 -9.35 -8.70 7.25
C VAL A 135 -9.06 -8.88 5.75
N CYS A 136 -9.19 -7.79 4.99
CA CYS A 136 -8.59 -7.60 3.66
C CYS A 136 -7.91 -6.22 3.64
N LEU A 137 -6.64 -6.12 3.23
CA LEU A 137 -5.86 -4.88 3.33
C LEU A 137 -4.94 -4.62 2.12
N GLY A 138 -4.60 -3.33 1.92
CA GLY A 138 -3.64 -2.83 0.94
C GLY A 138 -3.98 -1.39 0.53
N GLU A 139 -3.58 -0.94 -0.67
CA GLU A 139 -3.96 0.38 -1.17
C GLU A 139 -5.44 0.38 -1.60
N ARG A 140 -6.32 0.89 -0.72
CA ARG A 140 -7.76 0.99 -0.98
C ARG A 140 -8.09 2.08 -2.01
N TYR A 141 -8.68 1.68 -3.12
CA TYR A 141 -9.38 2.54 -4.07
C TYR A 141 -10.91 2.52 -3.84
N GLY A 142 -11.62 3.46 -4.47
CA GLY A 142 -13.07 3.46 -4.57
C GLY A 142 -13.54 3.29 -6.00
N TYR A 143 -14.69 2.64 -6.20
CA TYR A 143 -15.43 2.63 -7.46
C TYR A 143 -16.87 3.12 -7.22
N GLY A 144 -17.29 4.21 -7.89
CA GLY A 144 -18.67 4.70 -7.84
C GLY A 144 -19.21 5.07 -6.45
N LEU A 145 -18.34 5.40 -5.48
CA LEU A 145 -18.70 5.54 -4.05
C LEU A 145 -19.84 6.54 -3.78
N GLY A 146 -19.96 7.60 -4.58
CA GLY A 146 -21.04 8.58 -4.46
C GLY A 146 -22.43 8.11 -4.94
N GLN A 147 -22.51 6.93 -5.57
CA GLN A 147 -23.73 6.39 -6.20
C GLN A 147 -24.11 4.99 -5.69
N GLY A 148 -23.65 4.62 -4.49
CA GLY A 148 -23.86 3.27 -3.93
C GLY A 148 -22.89 2.21 -4.44
N GLY A 149 -21.79 2.63 -5.08
CA GLY A 149 -20.64 1.77 -5.39
C GLY A 149 -19.85 1.35 -4.14
N TYR A 150 -18.67 0.76 -4.35
CA TYR A 150 -17.94 0.02 -3.32
C TYR A 150 -16.44 0.35 -3.27
N SER A 151 -15.80 -0.09 -2.20
CA SER A 151 -14.35 0.04 -2.01
C SER A 151 -13.64 -1.27 -2.38
N TYR A 152 -12.42 -1.18 -2.91
CA TYR A 152 -11.59 -2.35 -3.24
C TYR A 152 -10.12 -2.06 -2.94
N ILE A 153 -9.29 -3.09 -2.77
CA ILE A 153 -7.83 -2.94 -2.73
C ILE A 153 -7.29 -3.10 -4.15
N THR A 154 -6.26 -2.36 -4.57
CA THR A 154 -5.70 -2.54 -5.91
C THR A 154 -4.89 -3.84 -6.04
N GLY A 155 -5.07 -4.56 -7.16
CA GLY A 155 -4.35 -5.80 -7.41
C GLY A 155 -2.86 -5.61 -7.68
N GLY A 156 -2.48 -4.47 -8.29
CA GLY A 156 -1.08 -4.18 -8.64
C GLY A 156 -0.25 -3.59 -7.49
N GLY A 157 -0.87 -2.84 -6.58
CA GLY A 157 -0.25 -2.45 -5.31
C GLY A 157 -0.10 -3.62 -4.33
N GLY A 158 -0.80 -4.72 -4.56
CA GLY A 158 -0.79 -5.91 -3.70
C GLY A 158 -1.93 -5.91 -2.68
N MET A 159 -2.45 -7.11 -2.42
CA MET A 159 -3.60 -7.35 -1.56
C MET A 159 -3.23 -8.43 -0.54
N VAL A 160 -3.54 -8.25 0.74
CA VAL A 160 -3.42 -9.31 1.75
C VAL A 160 -4.79 -9.64 2.33
N PHE A 161 -5.04 -10.94 2.52
CA PHE A 161 -6.29 -11.46 3.06
C PHE A 161 -6.01 -12.35 4.28
N SER A 162 -6.79 -12.15 5.33
CA SER A 162 -6.91 -13.11 6.42
C SER A 162 -7.45 -14.46 5.93
N ARG A 163 -7.09 -15.53 6.63
CA ARG A 163 -7.62 -16.89 6.40
C ARG A 163 -9.15 -16.92 6.46
N GLU A 164 -9.77 -16.16 7.37
CA GLU A 164 -11.23 -16.08 7.47
C GLU A 164 -11.87 -15.29 6.32
N ALA A 165 -11.27 -14.18 5.85
CA ALA A 165 -11.77 -13.48 4.67
C ALA A 165 -11.72 -14.36 3.41
N VAL A 166 -10.63 -15.11 3.20
CA VAL A 166 -10.53 -16.09 2.10
C VAL A 166 -11.60 -17.18 2.24
N ARG A 167 -11.79 -17.75 3.44
CA ARG A 167 -12.81 -18.77 3.69
C ARG A 167 -14.22 -18.26 3.38
N ARG A 168 -14.55 -17.03 3.76
CA ARG A 168 -15.85 -16.39 3.48
C ARG A 168 -16.03 -16.06 2.00
N LEU A 169 -14.98 -15.57 1.31
CA LEU A 169 -15.01 -15.32 -0.14
C LEU A 169 -15.28 -16.61 -0.93
N LEU A 170 -14.57 -17.70 -0.63
CA LEU A 170 -14.79 -19.00 -1.29
C LEU A 170 -16.19 -19.56 -1.00
N ALA A 171 -16.67 -19.44 0.24
CA ALA A 171 -18.01 -19.90 0.63
C ALA A 171 -19.17 -19.07 0.03
N SER A 172 -18.92 -17.85 -0.44
CA SER A 172 -19.95 -16.97 -1.01
C SER A 172 -20.38 -17.32 -2.43
N GLY A 173 -19.59 -18.14 -3.15
CA GLY A 173 -19.79 -18.38 -4.58
C GLY A 173 -19.35 -17.22 -5.49
N CYS A 174 -18.57 -16.27 -4.97
CA CYS A 174 -17.94 -15.18 -5.73
C CYS A 174 -17.27 -15.67 -7.04
N LYS A 175 -17.56 -15.02 -8.16
CA LYS A 175 -17.03 -15.33 -9.50
C LYS A 175 -16.91 -14.05 -10.33
N CYS A 176 -15.93 -14.00 -11.21
CA CYS A 176 -15.82 -12.96 -12.25
C CYS A 176 -17.01 -13.06 -13.22
N TYR A 177 -17.57 -11.91 -13.61
CA TYR A 177 -18.70 -11.83 -14.55
C TYR A 177 -18.30 -12.04 -16.02
N SER A 178 -17.00 -11.93 -16.32
CA SER A 178 -16.37 -12.23 -17.60
C SER A 178 -14.90 -12.60 -17.39
N ASN A 179 -14.25 -13.20 -18.39
CA ASN A 179 -12.82 -13.54 -18.32
C ASN A 179 -11.91 -12.30 -18.24
N ASP A 180 -12.34 -11.19 -18.85
CA ASP A 180 -11.60 -9.91 -18.87
C ASP A 180 -12.02 -8.95 -17.73
N ALA A 181 -12.76 -9.45 -16.73
CA ALA A 181 -13.15 -8.63 -15.59
C ALA A 181 -11.93 -8.29 -14.71
N PRO A 182 -11.79 -7.05 -14.20
CA PRO A 182 -10.75 -6.71 -13.25
C PRO A 182 -10.95 -7.43 -11.90
N ASP A 183 -10.12 -8.45 -11.64
CA ASP A 183 -10.18 -9.31 -10.46
C ASP A 183 -10.28 -8.53 -9.13
N ASP A 184 -9.52 -7.45 -9.01
CA ASP A 184 -9.44 -6.65 -7.78
C ASP A 184 -10.75 -5.91 -7.49
N MET A 185 -11.39 -5.35 -8.53
CA MET A 185 -12.74 -4.81 -8.46
C MET A 185 -13.81 -5.89 -8.24
N VAL A 186 -13.64 -7.11 -8.79
CA VAL A 186 -14.58 -8.23 -8.53
C VAL A 186 -14.47 -8.70 -7.08
N VAL A 187 -13.26 -8.87 -6.55
CA VAL A 187 -13.04 -9.24 -5.15
C VAL A 187 -13.59 -8.16 -4.21
N GLY A 188 -13.36 -6.87 -4.52
CA GLY A 188 -13.99 -5.76 -3.78
C GLY A 188 -15.52 -5.81 -3.78
N MET A 189 -16.14 -6.13 -4.92
CA MET A 189 -17.60 -6.31 -5.02
C MET A 189 -18.10 -7.45 -4.12
N CYS A 190 -17.40 -8.59 -4.13
CA CYS A 190 -17.73 -9.76 -3.30
C CYS A 190 -17.51 -9.49 -1.79
N LEU A 191 -16.45 -8.78 -1.42
CA LEU A 191 -16.21 -8.35 -0.03
C LEU A 191 -17.32 -7.41 0.45
N ASN A 192 -17.72 -6.44 -0.38
CA ASN A 192 -18.82 -5.52 -0.09
C ASN A 192 -20.16 -6.26 0.09
N ALA A 193 -20.47 -7.23 -0.78
CA ALA A 193 -21.64 -8.10 -0.65
C ALA A 193 -21.61 -8.98 0.62
N LEU A 194 -20.43 -9.37 1.08
CA LEU A 194 -20.22 -10.09 2.36
C LEU A 194 -20.16 -9.17 3.59
N GLN A 195 -20.31 -7.86 3.42
CA GLN A 195 -20.12 -6.85 4.47
C GLN A 195 -18.73 -6.94 5.14
N ILE A 196 -17.71 -7.33 4.38
CA ILE A 196 -16.30 -7.33 4.81
C ILE A 196 -15.68 -5.99 4.35
N PRO A 197 -15.28 -5.09 5.27
CA PRO A 197 -14.62 -3.85 4.89
C PRO A 197 -13.21 -4.11 4.35
N VAL A 198 -12.76 -3.26 3.43
CA VAL A 198 -11.37 -3.22 2.96
C VAL A 198 -10.57 -2.18 3.73
N THR A 199 -9.48 -2.60 4.34
CA THR A 199 -8.60 -1.75 5.15
C THR A 199 -7.56 -1.07 4.27
N HIS A 200 -7.61 0.26 4.19
CA HIS A 200 -6.56 1.04 3.56
C HIS A 200 -5.26 0.96 4.38
N SER A 201 -4.15 0.63 3.74
CA SER A 201 -2.80 0.81 4.28
C SER A 201 -1.99 1.69 3.31
N PRO A 202 -1.40 2.81 3.78
CA PRO A 202 -0.64 3.73 2.92
C PRO A 202 0.74 3.18 2.52
N LEU A 203 1.11 2.00 3.04
CA LEU A 203 2.40 1.34 2.80
C LEU A 203 2.44 0.58 1.46
N PHE A 204 1.28 0.40 0.80
CA PHE A 204 1.11 -0.31 -0.46
C PHE A 204 0.90 0.70 -1.60
N HIS A 205 1.48 0.46 -2.78
CA HIS A 205 1.53 1.46 -3.85
C HIS A 205 1.32 0.87 -5.27
N GLN A 206 0.22 1.24 -5.93
CA GLN A 206 -0.16 0.91 -7.31
C GLN A 206 0.68 1.65 -8.38
N ALA A 207 1.55 2.57 -7.97
CA ALA A 207 2.45 3.32 -8.83
C ALA A 207 3.93 3.20 -8.40
N ARG A 208 4.84 3.94 -9.06
CA ARG A 208 6.29 3.94 -8.80
C ARG A 208 6.63 4.93 -7.68
N PRO A 209 7.77 4.81 -6.98
CA PRO A 209 8.19 5.80 -5.98
C PRO A 209 8.22 7.24 -6.52
N GLU A 210 8.55 7.43 -7.80
CA GLU A 210 8.62 8.73 -8.46
C GLU A 210 7.24 9.34 -8.80
N ASP A 211 6.17 8.53 -8.75
CA ASP A 211 4.80 8.97 -8.99
C ASP A 211 4.13 9.54 -7.71
N TYR A 212 4.77 9.42 -6.54
CA TYR A 212 4.29 9.92 -5.25
C TYR A 212 5.11 11.14 -4.76
N ALA A 213 4.53 11.93 -3.85
CA ALA A 213 5.24 13.02 -3.19
C ALA A 213 6.38 12.47 -2.29
N ARG A 214 7.56 13.09 -2.35
CA ARG A 214 8.73 12.67 -1.57
C ARG A 214 8.44 12.65 -0.07
N ASP A 215 7.77 13.68 0.43
CA ASP A 215 7.45 13.83 1.85
C ASP A 215 6.34 12.88 2.33
N PHE A 216 5.56 12.30 1.40
CA PHE A 216 4.63 11.21 1.71
C PHE A 216 5.40 9.91 1.94
N LEU A 217 6.34 9.56 1.05
CA LEU A 217 7.16 8.34 1.20
C LEU A 217 8.20 8.44 2.32
N ALA A 218 8.69 9.64 2.65
CA ALA A 218 9.78 9.84 3.62
C ALA A 218 9.44 9.49 5.08
N HIS A 219 8.16 9.28 5.41
CA HIS A 219 7.69 9.06 6.77
C HIS A 219 7.15 7.64 7.02
N GLN A 220 7.30 6.73 6.06
CA GLN A 220 6.78 5.38 6.13
C GLN A 220 7.77 4.37 5.53
N THR A 221 7.75 3.13 6.01
CA THR A 221 8.44 2.00 5.39
C THR A 221 7.50 1.38 4.35
N PRO A 222 7.75 1.52 3.04
CA PRO A 222 6.90 0.92 2.02
C PRO A 222 6.97 -0.61 2.07
N ILE A 223 5.88 -1.26 1.67
CA ILE A 223 5.77 -2.72 1.58
C ILE A 223 5.73 -3.18 0.13
N SER A 224 5.23 -2.33 -0.76
CA SER A 224 5.21 -2.57 -2.19
C SER A 224 5.31 -1.28 -3.00
N PHE A 225 5.79 -1.42 -4.23
CA PHE A 225 5.59 -0.50 -5.34
C PHE A 225 5.27 -1.30 -6.59
N HIS A 226 4.68 -0.64 -7.58
CA HIS A 226 4.25 -1.27 -8.83
C HIS A 226 4.82 -0.52 -10.05
N LYS A 227 4.35 -0.85 -11.26
CA LYS A 227 4.73 -0.19 -12.53
C LYS A 227 6.26 -0.15 -12.77
N HIS A 228 6.90 -1.31 -12.84
CA HIS A 228 8.35 -1.52 -13.13
C HIS A 228 8.83 -1.10 -14.55
N TRP A 229 8.39 0.03 -15.09
CA TRP A 229 8.78 0.55 -16.41
C TRP A 229 9.47 1.90 -16.28
N ASN A 230 10.53 2.10 -17.08
CA ASN A 230 11.44 3.25 -17.03
C ASN A 230 12.11 3.48 -15.66
N ILE A 231 12.25 2.42 -14.85
CA ILE A 231 12.95 2.38 -13.55
C ILE A 231 13.74 1.08 -13.42
N ASP A 232 14.79 1.05 -12.60
CA ASP A 232 15.47 -0.18 -12.19
C ASP A 232 14.76 -0.76 -10.95
N PRO A 233 14.07 -1.91 -11.05
CA PRO A 233 13.31 -2.48 -9.94
C PRO A 233 14.21 -3.13 -8.87
N ILE A 234 15.45 -3.48 -9.20
CA ILE A 234 16.42 -4.01 -8.22
C ILE A 234 16.98 -2.86 -7.39
N ALA A 235 17.30 -1.72 -8.03
CA ALA A 235 17.69 -0.51 -7.32
C ALA A 235 16.56 0.06 -6.44
N VAL A 236 15.30 -0.03 -6.90
CA VAL A 236 14.12 0.34 -6.10
C VAL A 236 13.95 -0.57 -4.88
N PHE A 237 14.04 -1.90 -5.05
CA PHE A 237 13.99 -2.84 -3.93
C PHE A 237 15.09 -2.58 -2.90
N ASN A 238 16.35 -2.51 -3.35
CA ASN A 238 17.53 -2.27 -2.50
C ASN A 238 17.52 -0.91 -1.77
N LYS A 239 16.67 0.03 -2.20
CA LYS A 239 16.54 1.37 -1.61
C LYS A 239 15.37 1.48 -0.63
N TRP A 240 14.26 0.81 -0.91
CA TRP A 240 12.98 1.07 -0.24
C TRP A 240 12.38 -0.14 0.50
N LEU A 241 12.77 -1.37 0.15
CA LEU A 241 12.06 -2.59 0.52
C LEU A 241 12.96 -3.68 1.15
N SER A 242 14.29 -3.58 1.03
CA SER A 242 15.21 -4.51 1.69
C SER A 242 15.50 -4.10 3.12
N ASP A 243 15.65 -5.08 4.02
CA ASP A 243 16.00 -4.93 5.45
C ASP A 243 17.42 -4.40 5.71
N SER A 244 18.03 -3.74 4.73
CA SER A 244 19.26 -2.95 4.82
C SER A 244 19.04 -1.65 5.59
N ALA A 245 18.49 -1.77 6.81
CA ALA A 245 18.69 -0.76 7.83
C ALA A 245 20.20 -0.65 8.11
N ASP A 246 20.71 0.58 8.11
CA ASP A 246 22.14 0.83 8.19
C ASP A 246 22.69 0.36 9.56
N SER A 247 23.41 -0.78 9.58
CA SER A 247 24.03 -1.33 10.79
C SER A 247 25.28 -0.54 11.22
N SER A 248 25.31 0.75 10.89
CA SER A 248 26.43 1.68 10.99
C SER A 248 26.10 2.91 11.85
N SER A 249 24.87 3.02 12.40
CA SER A 249 24.58 4.01 13.44
C SER A 249 25.42 3.72 14.68
N GLU A 250 26.52 4.45 14.84
CA GLU A 250 27.48 4.26 15.93
C GLU A 250 26.78 4.29 17.29
N ARG A 251 26.92 3.22 18.08
CA ARG A 251 26.53 3.25 19.50
C ARG A 251 27.47 4.22 20.21
N PRO A 252 26.99 5.32 20.82
CA PRO A 252 27.86 6.21 21.58
C PRO A 252 28.52 5.43 22.72
N ASN A 253 29.85 5.30 22.65
CA ASN A 253 30.56 4.36 23.52
C ASN A 253 30.55 4.86 24.97
N ARG A 254 29.79 4.16 25.83
CA ARG A 254 29.41 4.64 27.16
C ARG A 254 30.49 4.40 28.22
N ASN A 255 31.67 4.97 28.00
CA ASN A 255 32.74 5.00 29.00
C ASN A 255 32.52 6.13 30.01
N HIS A 256 32.33 5.76 31.28
CA HIS A 256 32.46 6.69 32.40
C HIS A 256 33.93 7.04 32.64
N ARG A 257 34.22 8.32 32.94
CA ARG A 257 35.09 8.83 34.02
C ARG A 257 35.03 10.38 34.01
N GLU A 258 34.81 11.02 35.16
CA GLU A 258 35.83 11.71 36.01
C GLU A 258 36.57 12.82 35.23
N GLU A 259 36.65 14.09 35.65
CA GLU A 259 36.18 14.81 36.84
C GLU A 259 36.22 16.34 36.58
N LEU A 260 35.66 17.16 37.51
CA LEU A 260 35.63 18.64 37.56
C LEU A 260 34.74 19.37 36.53
#